data_AF-A0A1B6EQ72-F1
#
_entry.id   AF-A0A1B6EQ72-F1
#
_cell.length_a   1.000
_cell.length_b   1.000
_cell.length_c   1.000
_cell.angle_alpha   90.00
_cell.angle_beta   90.00
_cell.angle_gamma   90.00
#
_symmetry.space_group_name_H-M   'P 1'
#
loop_
_entity.id
_entity.type
_entity.pdbx_description
1 polymer ?
#
loop_
_entity_poly.entity_id
_entity_poly.type
_entity_poly.pdbx_seq_one_letter_code
_entity_poly.pdbx_strand_id
1 'polypeptide(L)'
;MGAIDRTDMMISFNDSTRKTTKWYRKLAFHLLDITVLNAFFMFILVNASTKKISFLEFRMNLIRQIFESHHTPKEKRTVPRAIALSGDKHPLRLTGRHFPRPMPTREGQTRKIQKRCYVCSNTKTQDKKRKDTQYECPDCNVALCVYPCFALFHTKKNFLKC
;
A
#
# COMPACT_ATOMS: atom_id res chain seq x y z
N MET A 1 -2.39 -20.62 36.13
CA MET A 1 -1.71 -19.31 36.01
C MET A 1 -1.28 -18.95 34.58
N GLY A 2 -0.83 -19.88 33.72
CA GLY A 2 -0.26 -19.51 32.40
C GLY A 2 -1.21 -19.10 31.25
N ALA A 3 -2.52 -18.96 31.47
CA ALA A 3 -3.44 -18.54 30.40
C ALA A 3 -3.31 -17.03 30.08
N ILE A 4 -3.10 -16.22 31.11
CA ILE A 4 -2.90 -14.77 31.00
C ILE A 4 -1.56 -14.51 30.29
N ASP A 5 -0.49 -15.18 30.72
CA ASP A 5 0.86 -15.04 30.12
C ASP A 5 0.88 -15.40 28.63
N ARG A 6 0.13 -16.44 28.22
CA ARG A 6 0.01 -16.81 26.81
C ARG A 6 -0.70 -15.73 25.99
N THR A 7 -1.72 -15.12 26.57
CA THR A 7 -2.47 -14.03 25.92
C THR A 7 -1.56 -12.81 25.75
N ASP A 8 -0.81 -12.45 26.79
CA ASP A 8 0.14 -11.34 26.75
C ASP A 8 1.28 -11.61 25.75
N MET A 9 1.79 -12.84 25.71
CA MET A 9 2.75 -13.28 24.70
C MET A 9 2.20 -13.11 23.27
N MET A 10 0.96 -13.56 22.99
CA MET A 10 0.36 -13.41 21.66
C MET A 10 0.15 -11.94 21.25
N ILE A 11 -0.19 -11.07 22.20
CA ILE A 11 -0.36 -9.63 21.98
C ILE A 11 1.00 -8.97 21.71
N SER A 12 2.03 -9.31 22.48
CA SER A 12 3.37 -8.70 22.35
C SER A 12 3.99 -8.89 20.96
N PHE A 13 3.75 -10.02 20.29
CA PHE A 13 4.20 -10.24 18.91
C PHE A 13 3.53 -9.32 17.88
N ASN A 14 2.37 -8.77 18.22
CA ASN A 14 1.48 -8.06 17.31
C ASN A 14 1.17 -6.62 17.74
N ASP A 15 1.92 -6.10 18.72
CA ASP A 15 1.65 -4.86 19.44
C ASP A 15 1.51 -3.64 18.52
N SER A 16 0.35 -3.00 18.63
CA SER A 16 0.00 -1.78 17.90
C SER A 16 0.48 -0.52 18.62
N THR A 17 1.02 -0.62 19.84
CA THR A 17 1.54 0.52 20.58
C THR A 17 2.74 1.16 19.85
N ARG A 18 2.84 2.49 19.98
CA ARG A 18 3.90 3.30 19.38
C ARG A 18 4.42 4.29 20.42
N LYS A 19 5.63 4.83 20.20
CA LYS A 19 6.19 5.90 21.05
C LYS A 19 5.23 7.09 21.06
N THR A 20 4.70 7.42 22.24
CA THR A 20 3.76 8.51 22.47
C THR A 20 3.96 9.04 23.88
N THR A 21 3.89 10.37 24.04
CA THR A 21 3.91 11.05 25.35
C THR A 21 2.55 10.99 26.05
N LYS A 22 1.47 10.76 25.29
CA LYS A 22 0.10 10.67 25.80
C LYS A 22 -0.22 9.23 26.20
N TRP A 23 -0.32 8.96 27.51
CA TRP A 23 -0.50 7.62 28.06
C TRP A 23 -1.80 6.93 27.61
N TYR A 24 -2.91 7.68 27.51
CA TYR A 24 -4.21 7.14 27.13
C TYR A 24 -4.21 6.51 25.73
N ARG A 25 -3.32 6.95 24.84
CA ARG A 25 -3.17 6.35 23.50
C ARG A 25 -2.61 4.94 23.60
N LYS A 26 -1.66 4.69 24.50
CA LYS A 26 -1.12 3.34 24.72
C LYS A 26 -2.23 2.40 25.22
N LEU A 27 -3.02 2.86 26.18
CA LEU A 27 -4.17 2.11 26.69
C LEU A 27 -5.18 1.80 25.57
N ALA A 28 -5.53 2.79 24.75
CA ALA A 28 -6.45 2.60 23.63
C ALA A 28 -5.93 1.56 22.61
N PHE A 29 -4.65 1.62 22.23
CA PHE A 29 -4.07 0.62 21.30
C PHE A 29 -4.00 -0.78 21.91
N HIS A 30 -3.64 -0.88 23.19
CA HIS A 30 -3.62 -2.16 23.88
C HIS A 30 -5.02 -2.79 23.98
N LEU A 31 -6.04 -1.98 24.31
CA LEU A 31 -7.43 -2.42 24.28
C LEU A 31 -7.86 -2.90 22.88
N LEU A 32 -7.43 -2.21 21.82
CA LEU A 32 -7.70 -2.65 20.44
C LEU A 32 -7.02 -3.98 20.10
N ASP A 33 -5.79 -4.21 20.56
CA ASP A 33 -5.11 -5.48 20.33
C ASP A 33 -5.81 -6.64 21.06
N ILE A 34 -6.28 -6.41 22.29
CA ILE A 34 -7.09 -7.38 23.05
C ILE A 34 -8.41 -7.67 22.33
N THR A 35 -9.12 -6.64 21.85
CA THR A 35 -10.42 -6.84 21.17
C THR A 35 -10.27 -7.63 19.88
N VAL A 36 -9.21 -7.41 19.10
CA VAL A 36 -8.90 -8.20 17.90
C VAL A 36 -8.60 -9.65 18.24
N LEU A 37 -7.85 -9.90 19.32
CA LEU A 37 -7.55 -11.26 19.77
C LEU A 37 -8.81 -11.99 20.26
N ASN A 38 -9.68 -11.31 21.01
CA ASN A 38 -10.97 -11.87 21.43
C ASN A 38 -11.88 -12.16 20.24
N ALA A 39 -11.93 -11.27 19.24
CA ALA A 39 -12.67 -11.49 18.01
C ALA A 39 -12.17 -12.72 17.24
N PHE A 40 -10.85 -12.95 17.23
CA PHE A 40 -10.27 -14.15 16.63
C PHE A 40 -10.70 -15.43 17.35
N PHE A 41 -10.70 -15.45 18.68
CA PHE A 41 -11.19 -16.62 19.43
C PHE A 41 -12.67 -16.86 19.20
N MET A 42 -13.50 -15.82 19.19
CA MET A 42 -14.91 -15.91 18.83
C MET A 42 -15.10 -16.47 17.42
N PHE A 43 -14.29 -16.01 16.46
CA PHE A 43 -14.33 -16.53 15.09
C PHE A 43 -13.99 -18.02 15.02
N ILE A 44 -12.97 -18.48 15.74
CA ILE A 44 -12.61 -19.91 15.81
C ILE A 44 -13.75 -20.72 16.44
N LEU A 45 -14.35 -20.23 17.52
CA LEU A 45 -15.43 -20.93 18.21
C LEU A 45 -16.66 -21.12 17.31
N VAL A 46 -17.05 -20.08 16.58
CA VAL A 46 -18.20 -20.12 15.66
C VAL A 46 -17.91 -20.96 14.42
N ASN A 47 -16.67 -20.93 13.92
CA ASN A 47 -16.27 -21.60 12.68
C ASN A 47 -15.46 -22.87 12.93
N ALA A 48 -15.68 -23.54 14.06
CA ALA A 48 -14.88 -24.70 14.52
C ALA A 48 -14.82 -25.87 13.51
N SER A 49 -15.81 -25.99 12.63
CA SER A 49 -15.88 -27.02 11.58
C SER A 49 -15.09 -26.67 10.30
N THR A 50 -14.59 -25.43 10.19
CA THR A 50 -13.87 -24.94 9.01
C THR A 50 -12.34 -25.00 9.20
N LYS A 51 -11.61 -24.75 8.11
CA LYS A 51 -10.14 -24.75 8.10
C LYS A 51 -9.58 -23.87 9.22
N LYS A 52 -8.62 -24.40 9.97
CA LYS A 52 -7.87 -23.64 10.99
C LYS A 52 -7.14 -22.47 10.33
N ILE A 53 -7.54 -21.24 10.65
CA ILE A 53 -6.91 -20.00 10.17
C ILE A 53 -5.93 -19.51 11.26
N SER A 54 -4.77 -19.03 10.84
CA SER A 54 -3.79 -18.43 11.76
C SER A 54 -4.22 -17.02 12.21
N PHE A 55 -3.77 -16.58 13.38
CA PHE A 55 -4.08 -15.23 13.88
C PHE A 55 -3.62 -14.11 12.92
N LEU A 56 -2.46 -14.29 12.28
CA LEU A 56 -1.94 -13.36 11.27
C LEU A 56 -2.87 -13.25 10.06
N GLU A 57 -3.34 -14.38 9.56
CA GLU A 57 -4.24 -14.43 8.40
C GLU A 57 -5.61 -13.82 8.70
N PHE A 58 -6.15 -14.08 9.90
CA PHE A 58 -7.34 -13.41 10.41
C PHE A 58 -7.16 -11.89 10.42
N ARG A 59 -6.05 -11.39 10.99
CA ARG A 59 -5.75 -9.96 11.08
C ARG A 59 -5.63 -9.31 9.70
N MET A 60 -4.97 -9.99 8.74
CA MET A 60 -4.85 -9.48 7.36
C MET A 60 -6.21 -9.39 6.66
N ASN A 61 -7.10 -10.36 6.87
CA ASN A 61 -8.45 -10.33 6.31
C ASN A 61 -9.30 -9.23 6.95
N LEU A 62 -9.20 -9.04 8.27
CA LEU A 62 -9.86 -7.95 8.98
C LEU A 62 -9.40 -6.59 8.45
N ILE A 63 -8.10 -6.40 8.24
CA ILE A 63 -7.57 -5.16 7.65
C ILE A 63 -8.18 -4.92 6.25
N ARG A 64 -8.19 -5.95 5.39
CA ARG A 64 -8.77 -5.83 4.04
C ARG A 64 -10.24 -5.43 4.10
N GLN A 65 -11.04 -6.07 4.95
CA GLN A 65 -12.47 -5.77 5.11
C GLN A 65 -12.70 -4.33 5.59
N ILE A 66 -11.92 -3.84 6.54
CA ILE A 66 -12.00 -2.44 7.02
C ILE A 66 -11.66 -1.47 5.89
N PHE A 67 -10.65 -1.77 5.07
CA PHE A 67 -10.32 -0.95 3.92
C PHE A 67 -11.46 -0.97 2.90
N GLU A 68 -12.01 -2.13 2.56
CA GLU A 68 -13.11 -2.26 1.61
C GLU A 68 -14.38 -1.53 2.08
N SER A 69 -14.71 -1.59 3.37
CA SER A 69 -15.92 -0.95 3.92
C SER A 69 -15.79 0.56 4.08
N HIS A 70 -14.59 1.07 4.39
CA HIS A 70 -14.36 2.49 4.70
C HIS A 70 -13.50 3.22 3.68
N HIS A 71 -13.25 2.63 2.51
CA HIS A 71 -12.59 3.32 1.41
C HIS A 71 -13.51 4.42 0.86
N THR A 72 -13.41 5.61 1.45
CA THR A 72 -13.90 6.82 0.82
C THR A 72 -12.84 7.26 -0.19
N PRO A 73 -13.19 7.46 -1.48
CA PRO A 73 -12.31 8.14 -2.41
C PRO A 73 -12.11 9.54 -1.86
N LYS A 74 -10.97 9.80 -1.21
CA LYS A 74 -10.63 11.16 -0.79
C LYS A 74 -10.56 12.00 -2.06
N GLU A 75 -11.44 12.99 -2.18
CA GLU A 75 -11.24 14.08 -3.12
C GLU A 75 -9.82 14.60 -2.93
N LYS A 76 -9.12 14.78 -4.06
CA LYS A 76 -7.72 15.13 -4.13
C LYS A 76 -7.50 16.48 -3.45
N ARG A 77 -7.29 16.49 -2.13
CA ARG A 77 -6.73 17.65 -1.43
C ARG A 77 -5.37 17.90 -2.07
N THR A 78 -5.25 19.06 -2.70
CA THR A 78 -4.02 19.63 -3.25
C THR A 78 -3.02 19.88 -2.12
N VAL A 79 -2.43 18.80 -1.58
CA VAL A 79 -1.31 18.90 -0.67
C VAL A 79 -0.06 18.59 -1.48
N PRO A 80 0.86 19.56 -1.65
CA PRO A 80 2.12 19.31 -2.30
C PRO A 80 3.06 18.65 -1.28
N ARG A 81 3.08 17.32 -1.16
CA ARG A 81 4.27 16.60 -0.66
C ARG A 81 4.21 15.07 -0.78
N ALA A 82 5.20 14.58 -1.52
CA ALA A 82 6.01 13.39 -1.22
C ALA A 82 5.33 12.26 -0.41
N ILE A 83 4.48 11.49 -1.07
CA ILE A 83 4.48 10.04 -0.83
C ILE A 83 5.04 9.42 -2.11
N ALA A 84 6.37 9.29 -2.14
CA ALA A 84 7.04 8.36 -3.02
C ALA A 84 6.70 6.93 -2.55
N LEU A 85 5.44 6.50 -2.76
CA LEU A 85 5.17 5.09 -2.90
C LEU A 85 5.89 4.69 -4.18
N SER A 86 7.06 4.06 -4.05
CA SER A 86 7.76 3.42 -5.17
C SER A 86 6.71 2.74 -6.05
N GLY A 87 6.68 3.10 -7.33
CA GLY A 87 5.56 2.88 -8.25
C GLY A 87 4.85 1.53 -8.17
N ASP A 88 5.58 0.46 -7.82
CA ASP A 88 5.06 -0.90 -7.69
C ASP A 88 4.09 -1.11 -6.53
N LYS A 89 4.09 -0.24 -5.51
CA LYS A 89 3.35 -0.41 -4.26
C LYS A 89 1.99 0.29 -4.25
N HIS A 90 1.59 0.96 -5.33
CA HIS A 90 0.28 1.58 -5.39
C HIS A 90 -0.82 0.49 -5.48
N PRO A 91 -1.75 0.40 -4.51
CA PRO A 91 -2.70 -0.71 -4.40
C PRO A 91 -3.65 -0.81 -5.60
N LEU A 92 -3.94 0.32 -6.26
CA LEU A 92 -4.80 0.37 -7.44
C LEU A 92 -4.02 0.42 -8.76
N ARG A 93 -2.70 0.13 -8.77
CA ARG A 93 -1.88 0.19 -9.99
C ARG A 93 -2.47 -0.63 -11.14
N LEU A 94 -3.02 -1.81 -10.82
CA LEU A 94 -3.52 -2.79 -11.79
C LEU A 94 -5.03 -2.70 -12.07
N THR A 95 -5.80 -2.15 -11.12
CA THR A 95 -7.26 -2.15 -11.14
C THR A 95 -7.85 -0.77 -11.37
N GLY A 96 -7.10 0.29 -11.08
CA GLY A 96 -7.52 1.68 -11.28
C GLY A 96 -7.47 2.12 -12.75
N ARG A 97 -8.25 3.15 -13.07
CA ARG A 97 -8.16 3.87 -14.34
C ARG A 97 -7.05 4.91 -14.23
N HIS A 98 -5.94 4.70 -14.94
CA HIS A 98 -4.79 5.61 -14.94
C HIS A 98 -4.70 6.29 -16.30
N PHE A 99 -4.43 7.60 -16.31
CA PHE A 99 -4.28 8.37 -17.54
C PHE A 99 -2.92 9.09 -17.57
N PRO A 100 -2.19 9.08 -18.70
CA PRO A 100 -0.95 9.83 -18.81
C PRO A 100 -1.23 11.34 -18.73
N ARG A 101 -0.44 12.06 -17.93
CA ARG A 101 -0.49 13.52 -17.86
C ARG A 101 0.90 14.10 -18.16
N PRO A 102 1.01 15.22 -18.91
CA PRO A 102 2.28 15.93 -19.02
C PRO A 102 2.71 16.49 -17.66
N MET A 103 4.00 16.42 -17.35
CA MET A 103 4.53 16.95 -16.10
C MET A 103 4.37 18.47 -16.03
N PRO A 104 3.99 19.02 -14.87
CA PRO A 104 3.88 20.47 -14.70
C PRO A 104 5.27 21.10 -14.81
N THR A 105 5.44 21.96 -15.81
CA THR A 105 6.64 22.81 -15.91
C THR A 105 6.45 23.98 -14.96
N ARG A 106 7.46 24.30 -14.13
CA ARG A 106 7.36 25.44 -13.20
C ARG A 106 7.31 26.74 -13.99
N GLU A 107 6.51 27.70 -13.52
CA GLU A 107 6.45 29.05 -14.09
C GLU A 107 7.87 29.65 -14.13
N GLY A 108 8.27 30.15 -15.30
CA GLY A 108 9.62 30.69 -15.55
C GLY A 108 10.63 29.69 -16.13
N GLN A 109 10.32 28.40 -16.28
CA GLN A 109 11.19 27.44 -16.96
C GLN A 109 10.81 27.25 -18.43
N THR A 110 11.75 27.53 -19.33
CA THR A 110 11.57 27.31 -20.79
C THR A 110 11.71 25.83 -21.18
N ARG A 111 12.42 25.02 -20.37
CA ARG A 111 12.63 23.60 -20.63
C ARG A 111 11.56 22.76 -19.94
N LYS A 112 10.85 21.95 -20.73
CA LYS A 112 9.91 20.93 -20.22
C LYS A 112 10.66 19.95 -19.32
N ILE A 113 10.09 19.67 -18.14
CA ILE A 113 10.64 18.69 -17.22
C ILE A 113 10.61 17.30 -17.87
N GLN A 114 11.75 16.61 -17.83
CA GLN A 114 11.89 15.24 -18.31
C GLN A 114 12.42 14.36 -17.19
N LYS A 115 11.78 13.21 -16.99
CA LYS A 115 12.17 12.20 -16.01
C LYS A 115 12.36 10.86 -16.71
N ARG A 116 13.27 10.05 -16.19
CA ARG A 116 13.53 8.70 -16.69
C ARG A 116 12.29 7.83 -16.54
N CYS A 117 11.94 7.10 -17.61
CA CYS A 117 10.85 6.13 -17.58
C CYS A 117 11.18 4.98 -16.62
N TYR A 118 10.30 4.73 -15.65
CA TYR A 118 10.48 3.70 -14.63
C TYR A 118 10.52 2.27 -15.20
N VAL A 119 9.70 1.99 -16.20
CA VAL A 119 9.69 0.68 -16.88
C VAL A 119 10.99 0.50 -17.65
N CYS A 120 11.37 1.44 -18.53
CA CYS A 120 12.60 1.31 -19.30
C CYS A 120 13.87 1.23 -18.44
N SER A 121 13.86 1.84 -17.25
CA SER A 121 15.00 1.79 -16.33
C SER A 121 15.12 0.45 -15.59
N ASN A 122 13.99 -0.17 -15.26
CA ASN A 122 13.96 -1.30 -14.33
C ASN A 122 13.59 -2.63 -14.99
N THR A 123 13.05 -2.64 -16.21
CA THR A 123 12.72 -3.85 -16.94
C THR A 123 13.92 -4.79 -17.04
N LYS A 124 13.69 -6.07 -16.72
CA LYS A 124 14.64 -7.19 -16.93
C LYS A 124 14.28 -8.06 -18.14
N THR A 125 13.10 -7.86 -18.72
CA THR A 125 12.55 -8.64 -19.85
C THR A 125 12.99 -8.12 -21.22
N GLN A 126 13.48 -6.88 -21.28
CA GLN A 126 14.00 -6.21 -22.50
C GLN A 126 15.28 -5.48 -22.13
N ASP A 127 16.08 -5.11 -23.14
CA ASP A 127 17.29 -4.33 -22.93
C ASP A 127 16.99 -3.06 -22.16
N LYS A 128 17.78 -2.81 -21.10
CA LYS A 128 17.71 -1.59 -20.32
C LYS A 128 18.04 -0.41 -21.22
N LYS A 129 17.05 0.42 -21.53
CA LYS A 129 17.21 1.63 -22.32
C LYS A 129 17.01 2.84 -21.44
N ARG A 130 17.92 3.82 -21.51
CA ARG A 130 17.69 5.13 -20.91
C ARG A 130 16.74 5.90 -21.85
N LYS A 131 15.48 6.01 -21.45
CA LYS A 131 14.49 6.87 -22.10
C LYS A 131 13.93 7.85 -21.09
N ASP A 132 13.99 9.13 -21.46
CA ASP A 132 13.39 10.21 -20.68
C ASP A 132 12.02 10.57 -21.26
N THR A 133 11.10 10.96 -20.38
CA THR A 133 9.69 11.14 -20.68
C THR A 133 9.18 12.42 -20.08
N GLN A 134 8.25 13.08 -20.76
CA GLN A 134 7.56 14.28 -20.28
C GLN A 134 6.22 13.95 -19.60
N TYR A 135 5.88 12.66 -19.51
CA TYR A 135 4.59 12.19 -19.03
C TYR A 135 4.75 11.43 -17.72
N GLU A 136 3.79 11.61 -16.82
CA GLU A 136 3.68 10.88 -15.57
C GLU A 136 2.25 10.36 -15.36
N CYS A 137 2.14 9.26 -14.60
CA CYS A 137 0.88 8.84 -14.01
C CYS A 137 0.70 9.64 -12.70
N PRO A 138 -0.32 10.51 -12.58
CA PRO A 138 -0.52 11.30 -11.37
C PRO A 138 -1.00 10.46 -10.18
N ASP A 139 -1.68 9.34 -10.44
CA ASP A 139 -2.23 8.50 -9.38
C ASP A 139 -1.15 7.58 -8.79
N CYS A 140 -0.21 7.08 -9.62
CA CYS A 140 0.94 6.30 -9.16
C CYS A 140 2.21 7.12 -8.90
N ASN A 141 2.26 8.40 -9.28
CA ASN A 141 3.43 9.27 -9.21
C ASN A 141 4.68 8.68 -9.88
N VAL A 142 4.53 8.12 -11.08
CA VAL A 142 5.62 7.49 -11.85
C VAL A 142 5.73 8.09 -13.25
N ALA A 143 6.96 8.41 -13.67
CA ALA A 143 7.25 8.83 -15.03
C ALA A 143 7.31 7.62 -15.98
N LEU A 144 6.52 7.64 -17.05
CA LEU A 144 6.31 6.52 -17.96
C LEU A 144 6.21 7.01 -19.41
N CYS A 145 6.73 6.23 -20.36
CA CYS A 145 6.48 6.48 -21.78
C CYS A 145 5.00 6.24 -22.07
N VAL A 146 4.36 7.12 -22.87
CA VAL A 146 2.95 6.99 -23.29
C VAL A 146 2.67 5.60 -23.87
N TYR A 147 3.58 5.12 -24.72
CA TYR A 147 3.54 3.78 -25.30
C TYR A 147 4.96 3.17 -25.34
N PRO A 148 5.15 1.87 -25.06
CA PRO A 148 4.20 0.88 -24.49
C PRO A 148 4.24 0.84 -22.94
N CYS A 149 5.13 1.60 -22.30
CA CYS A 149 5.41 1.48 -20.87
C CYS A 149 4.23 1.78 -19.95
N PHE A 150 3.39 2.75 -20.31
CA PHE A 150 2.21 3.11 -19.52
C PHE A 150 1.26 1.92 -19.36
N ALA A 151 0.91 1.28 -20.48
CA ALA A 151 0.07 0.08 -20.46
C ALA A 151 0.73 -1.06 -19.68
N LEU A 152 2.03 -1.33 -19.91
CA LEU A 152 2.74 -2.42 -19.22
C LEU A 152 2.76 -2.22 -17.69
N PHE A 153 3.00 -1.00 -17.23
CA PHE A 153 3.04 -0.66 -15.81
C PHE A 153 1.68 -0.81 -15.12
N HIS A 154 0.58 -0.56 -15.83
CA HIS A 154 -0.78 -0.65 -15.26
C HIS A 154 -1.49 -1.99 -15.54
N THR A 155 -0.92 -2.88 -16.34
CA THR A 155 -1.55 -4.19 -16.66
C THR A 155 -0.79 -5.38 -16.10
N LYS A 156 0.55 -5.31 -15.98
CA LYS A 156 1.37 -6.46 -15.58
C LYS A 156 1.83 -6.35 -14.14
N LYS A 157 1.54 -7.37 -13.31
CA LYS A 157 2.04 -7.42 -11.92
C LYS A 157 3.58 -7.43 -11.88
N ASN A 158 4.20 -8.23 -12.74
CA ASN A 158 5.65 -8.38 -12.83
C ASN A 158 6.16 -7.95 -14.21
N PHE A 159 6.60 -6.71 -14.36
CA PHE A 159 7.36 -6.24 -15.54
C PHE A 159 8.88 -6.25 -15.30
N LEU A 160 9.30 -6.71 -14.12
CA LEU A 160 10.69 -6.80 -13.64
C LEU A 160 11.28 -8.22 -13.70
N LYS A 161 10.56 -9.24 -14.22
CA LYS A 161 11.00 -10.64 -14.11
C LYS A 161 12.29 -10.92 -14.89
N CYS A 162 13.23 -11.71 -14.37
CA CYS A 162 13.17 -12.60 -13.19
C CYS A 162 13.48 -11.94 -11.84
#